data_AF-A0A9D7TSG8-F1
#
_entry.id   AF-A0A9D7TSG8-F1
#
_cell.length_a   1.000
_cell.length_b   1.000
_cell.length_c   1.000
_cell.angle_alpha   90.00
_cell.angle_beta   90.00
_cell.angle_gamma   90.00
#
_symmetry.space_group_name_H-M   'P 1'
#
loop_
_entity.id
_entity.type
_entity.pdbx_description
1 polymer ?
#
loop_
_entity_poly.entity_id
_entity_poly.type
_entity_poly.pdbx_seq_one_letter_code
_entity_poly.pdbx_strand_id
1 'polypeptide(L)'
;MWVAEEAWWKRHKLAENIVLESQKFDGSFAQLVNHLAQQSTHWKEWIDNCTETQLEHVFAYIRNKSEEKMPTYQMLLHLFNHATYHRGQLITMLRQLGADKIPATDFSAFCRLK
;
A
#
# COMPACT_ATOMS: atom_id res chain seq x y z
N MET A 1 -5.75 4.04 -2.15
CA MET A 1 -4.75 3.38 -1.28
C MET A 1 -4.99 1.89 -1.19
N TRP A 2 -6.11 1.42 -0.61
CA TRP A 2 -6.39 -0.01 -0.43
C TRP A 2 -6.27 -0.85 -1.71
N VAL A 3 -6.90 -0.40 -2.81
CA VAL A 3 -6.86 -1.08 -4.11
C VAL A 3 -5.43 -1.35 -4.59
N ALA A 4 -4.53 -0.38 -4.42
CA ALA A 4 -3.14 -0.53 -4.83
C ALA A 4 -2.41 -1.53 -3.94
N GLU A 5 -2.61 -1.45 -2.62
CA GLU A 5 -1.99 -2.38 -1.65
C GLU A 5 -2.47 -3.82 -1.85
N GLU A 6 -3.77 -4.03 -2.08
CA GLU A 6 -4.34 -5.36 -2.36
C GLU A 6 -3.78 -5.94 -3.67
N ALA A 7 -3.73 -5.13 -4.74
CA ALA A 7 -3.24 -5.57 -6.04
C ALA A 7 -1.76 -5.98 -5.97
N TRP A 8 -0.92 -5.17 -5.33
CA TRP A 8 0.49 -5.50 -5.16
C TRP A 8 0.71 -6.69 -4.23
N TRP A 9 -0.12 -6.85 -3.19
CA TRP A 9 -0.07 -8.02 -2.32
C TRP A 9 -0.35 -9.30 -3.10
N LYS A 10 -1.44 -9.32 -3.89
CA LYS A 10 -1.81 -10.49 -4.72
C LYS A 10 -0.76 -10.81 -5.78
N ARG A 11 -0.19 -9.79 -6.44
CA ARG A 11 0.93 -9.97 -7.38
C ARG A 11 2.17 -10.56 -6.70
N HIS A 12 2.54 -10.02 -5.54
CA HIS A 12 3.69 -10.50 -4.79
C HIS A 12 3.51 -11.96 -4.35
N LYS A 13 2.29 -12.37 -3.98
CA LYS A 13 1.96 -13.76 -3.66
C LYS A 13 1.79 -14.67 -4.88
N LEU A 14 2.10 -14.19 -6.09
CA LEU A 14 1.98 -14.93 -7.35
C LEU A 14 0.58 -15.53 -7.54
N ALA A 15 -0.47 -14.81 -7.11
CA ALA A 15 -1.84 -15.27 -7.27
C ALA A 15 -2.19 -15.36 -8.77
N GLU A 16 -2.63 -16.53 -9.23
CA GLU A 16 -2.95 -16.80 -10.64
C GLU A 16 -4.11 -15.94 -11.15
N ASN A 17 -5.11 -15.70 -10.29
CA ASN A 17 -6.30 -14.91 -10.60
C ASN A 17 -6.42 -13.74 -9.64
N ILE A 18 -6.08 -12.53 -10.12
CA ILE A 18 -6.21 -11.30 -9.35
C ILE A 18 -7.64 -10.76 -9.49
N VAL A 19 -8.49 -11.11 -8.54
CA VAL A 19 -9.74 -10.40 -8.26
C VAL A 19 -9.45 -9.37 -7.18
N LEU A 20 -9.90 -8.12 -7.30
CA LEU A 20 -9.69 -7.07 -6.29
C LEU A 20 -11.01 -6.80 -5.57
N GLU A 21 -11.11 -7.23 -4.32
CA GLU A 21 -12.31 -7.02 -3.50
C GLU A 21 -12.52 -5.52 -3.24
N SER A 22 -11.42 -4.80 -3.06
CA SER A 22 -11.42 -3.35 -2.85
C SER A 22 -12.04 -2.54 -4.00
N GLN A 23 -12.07 -3.07 -5.23
CA GLN A 23 -12.70 -2.39 -6.37
C GLN A 23 -14.22 -2.49 -6.37
N LYS A 24 -14.75 -3.54 -5.75
CA LYS A 24 -16.20 -3.81 -5.69
C LYS A 24 -16.80 -3.46 -4.33
N PHE A 25 -16.00 -2.85 -3.46
CA PHE A 25 -16.41 -2.54 -2.10
C PHE A 25 -17.53 -1.49 -2.06
N ASP A 26 -18.65 -1.86 -1.45
CA ASP A 26 -19.85 -1.04 -1.25
C ASP A 26 -20.22 -0.87 0.24
N GLY A 27 -19.31 -1.26 1.13
CA GLY A 27 -19.51 -1.21 2.58
C GLY A 27 -19.34 0.19 3.19
N SER A 28 -19.48 0.24 4.52
CA SER A 28 -19.36 1.47 5.30
C SER A 28 -17.91 1.98 5.38
N PHE A 29 -17.76 3.26 5.72
CA PHE A 29 -16.46 3.86 6.01
C PHE A 29 -15.69 3.11 7.12
N ALA A 30 -16.39 2.65 8.17
CA ALA A 30 -15.76 1.89 9.25
C ALA A 30 -15.18 0.56 8.74
N GLN A 31 -15.90 -0.15 7.87
CA GLN A 31 -15.40 -1.36 7.21
C GLN A 31 -14.20 -1.04 6.30
N LEU A 32 -14.25 0.06 5.54
CA LEU A 32 -13.12 0.48 4.71
C LEU A 32 -11.85 0.73 5.54
N VAL A 33 -11.97 1.40 6.69
CA VAL A 33 -10.85 1.65 7.61
C VAL A 33 -10.30 0.33 8.15
N ASN A 34 -11.16 -0.60 8.54
CA ASN A 34 -10.73 -1.92 9.01
C ASN A 34 -9.99 -2.71 7.93
N HIS A 35 -10.48 -2.69 6.68
CA HIS A 35 -9.81 -3.36 5.57
C HIS A 35 -8.45 -2.75 5.24
N LEU A 36 -8.34 -1.41 5.25
CA LEU A 36 -7.08 -0.69 5.11
C LEU A 36 -6.08 -1.09 6.21
N ALA A 37 -6.54 -1.10 7.46
CA ALA A 37 -5.70 -1.47 8.60
C ALA A 37 -5.23 -2.93 8.51
N GLN A 38 -6.13 -3.86 8.16
CA GLN A 38 -5.80 -5.26 7.98
C GLN A 38 -4.76 -5.47 6.86
N GLN A 39 -4.93 -4.79 5.72
CA GLN A 39 -3.97 -4.86 4.62
C GLN A 39 -2.59 -4.32 5.00
N SER A 40 -2.54 -3.23 5.78
CA SER A 40 -1.30 -2.69 6.34
C SER A 40 -0.64 -3.67 7.32
N THR A 41 -1.41 -4.37 8.15
CA THR A 41 -0.90 -5.43 9.04
C THR A 41 -0.25 -6.56 8.25
N HIS A 42 -0.88 -7.05 7.17
CA HIS A 42 -0.28 -8.09 6.33
C HIS A 42 1.07 -7.68 5.74
N TRP A 43 1.19 -6.44 5.27
CA TRP A 43 2.46 -5.91 4.77
C TRP A 43 3.51 -5.80 5.86
N LYS A 44 3.14 -5.28 7.03
CA LYS A 44 4.05 -5.18 8.18
C LYS A 44 4.56 -6.56 8.59
N GLU A 45 3.68 -7.52 8.79
CA GLU A 45 4.03 -8.89 9.17
C GLU A 45 4.95 -9.53 8.14
N TRP A 46 4.69 -9.34 6.85
CA TRP A 46 5.57 -9.86 5.81
C TRP A 46 6.96 -9.21 5.86
N ILE A 47 7.04 -7.88 5.98
CA ILE A 47 8.30 -7.14 6.06
C ILE A 47 9.12 -7.54 7.29
N ASP A 48 8.47 -7.65 8.44
CA ASP A 48 9.13 -8.02 9.70
C ASP A 48 9.77 -9.42 9.65
N ASN A 49 9.28 -10.31 8.77
CA ASN A 49 9.73 -11.69 8.65
C ASN A 49 10.47 -11.99 7.34
N CYS A 50 10.65 -11.02 6.45
CA CYS A 50 11.30 -11.25 5.15
C CYS A 50 12.82 -11.32 5.26
N THR A 51 13.45 -12.08 4.39
CA THR A 51 14.91 -12.10 4.23
C THR A 51 15.35 -11.12 3.14
N GLU A 52 16.63 -10.75 3.16
CA GLU A 52 17.23 -9.91 2.12
C GLU A 52 17.06 -10.53 0.72
N THR A 53 17.25 -11.84 0.59
CA THR A 53 17.01 -12.56 -0.67
C THR A 53 15.56 -12.46 -1.15
N GLN A 54 14.57 -12.43 -0.24
CA GLN A 54 13.17 -12.23 -0.61
C GLN A 54 12.89 -10.80 -1.09
N LEU A 55 13.61 -9.81 -0.56
CA LEU A 55 13.54 -8.42 -1.04
C LEU A 55 14.17 -8.27 -2.45
N GLU A 56 15.22 -9.02 -2.75
CA GLU A 56 15.86 -9.05 -4.06
C GLU A 56 15.14 -9.91 -5.09
N HIS A 57 14.25 -10.81 -4.65
CA HIS A 57 13.50 -11.70 -5.54
C HIS A 57 12.75 -10.92 -6.62
N VAL A 58 12.98 -11.30 -7.88
CA VAL A 58 12.30 -10.75 -9.05
C VAL A 58 11.08 -11.61 -9.37
N PHE A 59 9.90 -11.03 -9.24
CA PHE A 59 8.64 -11.68 -9.61
C PHE A 59 8.10 -11.08 -10.92
N ALA A 60 7.38 -11.91 -11.67
CA ALA A 60 6.66 -11.51 -12.87
C ALA A 60 5.20 -11.17 -12.55
N TYR A 61 4.63 -10.19 -13.23
CA TYR A 61 3.22 -9.85 -13.13
C TYR A 61 2.69 -9.33 -14.47
N ILE A 62 1.38 -9.47 -14.69
CA ILE A 62 0.74 -8.97 -15.90
C ILE A 62 0.30 -7.51 -15.71
N ARG A 63 0.70 -6.66 -16.66
CA ARG A 63 0.24 -5.27 -16.79
C ARG A 63 -0.03 -4.97 -18.26
N ASN A 64 -1.23 -4.46 -18.55
CA ASN A 64 -1.66 -4.11 -19.92
C ASN A 64 -1.47 -5.24 -20.94
N LYS A 65 -1.77 -6.49 -20.56
CA LYS A 65 -1.59 -7.72 -21.36
C LYS A 65 -0.12 -8.08 -21.68
N SER A 66 0.84 -7.42 -21.04
CA SER A 66 2.25 -7.75 -21.12
C SER A 66 2.76 -8.26 -19.78
N GLU A 67 3.70 -9.19 -19.82
CA GLU A 67 4.47 -9.58 -18.64
C GLU A 67 5.52 -8.51 -18.34
N GLU A 68 5.52 -8.03 -17.10
CA GLU A 68 6.56 -7.17 -16.54
C GLU A 68 7.23 -7.90 -15.37
N LYS A 69 8.47 -7.53 -15.06
CA LYS A 69 9.25 -8.10 -13.95
C LYS A 69 9.81 -6.99 -13.09
N MET A 70 9.80 -7.19 -11.78
CA MET A 70 10.45 -6.26 -10.86
C MET A 70 10.91 -6.96 -9.58
N PRO A 71 12.01 -6.52 -8.95
CA PRO A 71 12.39 -7.01 -7.64
C PRO A 71 11.43 -6.49 -6.56
N THR A 72 11.22 -7.30 -5.53
CA THR A 72 10.30 -7.00 -4.42
C THR A 72 10.58 -5.65 -3.76
N TYR A 73 11.85 -5.29 -3.52
CA TYR A 73 12.18 -4.01 -2.89
C TYR A 73 11.75 -2.78 -3.72
N GLN A 74 11.85 -2.85 -5.06
CA GLN A 74 11.39 -1.76 -5.94
C GLN A 74 9.87 -1.64 -5.90
N MET A 75 9.16 -2.77 -5.89
CA MET A 75 7.71 -2.80 -5.72
C MET A 75 7.29 -2.17 -4.40
N LEU A 76 7.93 -2.52 -3.28
CA LEU A 76 7.63 -1.96 -1.96
C LEU A 76 7.86 -0.45 -1.92
N LEU A 77 8.99 0.03 -2.47
CA LEU A 77 9.28 1.45 -2.56
C LEU A 77 8.22 2.19 -3.39
N HIS A 78 7.84 1.64 -4.54
CA HIS A 78 6.76 2.17 -5.36
C HIS A 78 5.44 2.24 -4.57
N LEU A 79 5.05 1.14 -3.91
CA LEU A 79 3.80 1.03 -3.16
C LEU A 79 3.71 2.06 -2.04
N PHE A 80 4.75 2.19 -1.22
CA PHE A 80 4.73 3.12 -0.09
C PHE A 80 4.83 4.58 -0.53
N ASN A 81 5.59 4.87 -1.58
CA ASN A 81 5.62 6.21 -2.17
C ASN A 81 4.26 6.60 -2.77
N HIS A 82 3.59 5.67 -3.45
CA HIS A 82 2.24 5.88 -3.98
C HIS A 82 1.22 6.16 -2.86
N ALA A 83 1.35 5.50 -1.71
CA ALA A 83 0.53 5.79 -0.55
C ALA A 83 0.78 7.22 0.00
N THR A 84 2.04 7.68 0.05
CA THR A 84 2.39 9.06 0.45
C THR A 84 1.74 10.10 -0.47
N TYR A 85 1.77 9.89 -1.78
CA TYR A 85 1.11 10.75 -2.76
C TYR A 85 -0.39 10.94 -2.44
N HIS A 86 -1.11 9.84 -2.21
CA HIS A 86 -2.53 9.92 -1.87
C HIS A 86 -2.81 10.53 -0.49
N ARG A 87 -1.94 10.32 0.50
CA ARG A 87 -2.06 11.01 1.80
C ARG A 87 -1.94 12.52 1.63
N GLY A 88 -1.05 13.00 0.74
CA GLY A 88 -0.98 14.41 0.38
C GLY A 88 -2.30 14.96 -0.14
N GLN A 89 -2.98 14.23 -1.02
CA GLN A 89 -4.32 14.61 -1.52
C GLN A 89 -5.37 14.68 -0.39
N LEU A 90 -5.36 13.69 0.51
CA LEU A 90 -6.26 13.66 1.67
C LEU A 90 -6.02 14.85 2.61
N ILE A 91 -4.77 15.20 2.86
CA ILE A 91 -4.40 16.35 3.68
C ILE A 91 -5.00 17.64 3.09
N THR A 92 -4.85 17.85 1.77
CA THR A 92 -5.45 19.02 1.09
C THR A 92 -6.96 19.07 1.27
N MET A 93 -7.67 17.95 1.06
CA MET A 93 -9.13 17.89 1.24
C MET A 93 -9.54 18.14 2.70
N LEU A 94 -8.82 17.56 3.67
CA LEU A 94 -9.08 17.78 5.09
C LEU A 94 -8.91 19.25 5.47
N ARG A 95 -7.87 19.93 4.96
CA ARG A 95 -7.69 21.38 5.16
C ARG A 95 -8.83 22.19 4.59
N GLN A 96 -9.33 21.85 3.40
CA GLN A 96 -10.48 22.54 2.79
C GLN A 96 -11.77 22.38 3.62
N LEU A 97 -11.90 21.28 4.35
CA LEU A 97 -13.01 21.03 5.28
C LEU A 97 -12.81 21.69 6.66
N GLY A 98 -11.73 22.46 6.86
CA GLY A 98 -11.43 23.12 8.14
C GLY A 98 -10.83 22.20 9.20
N ALA A 99 -10.23 21.08 8.82
CA ALA A 99 -9.53 20.23 9.77
C ALA A 99 -8.20 20.88 10.21
N ASP A 100 -8.11 21.22 11.49
CA ASP A 100 -6.92 21.90 12.05
C ASP A 100 -5.84 20.90 12.49
N LYS A 101 -6.27 19.74 13.00
CA LYS A 101 -5.39 18.69 13.54
C LYS A 101 -5.21 17.57 12.51
N ILE A 102 -4.11 17.63 11.78
CA ILE A 102 -3.71 16.60 10.81
C ILE A 102 -2.34 16.05 11.25
N PRO A 103 -2.16 14.73 11.35
CA PRO A 103 -0.87 14.13 11.73
C PRO A 103 0.26 14.50 10.76
N ALA A 104 1.48 14.61 11.28
CA ALA A 104 2.66 14.77 10.44
C ALA A 104 2.91 13.51 9.61
N THR A 105 3.23 13.69 8.33
CA THR A 105 3.57 12.60 7.40
C THR A 105 5.04 12.55 7.01
N ASP A 106 5.84 13.50 7.52
CA ASP A 106 7.25 13.61 7.16
C ASP A 106 8.07 12.49 7.78
N PHE A 107 8.99 11.94 7.00
CA PHE A 107 9.91 10.90 7.47
C PHE A 107 10.80 11.39 8.64
N SER A 108 11.22 12.66 8.59
CA SER A 108 12.01 13.27 9.68
C SER A 108 11.24 13.34 11.00
N ALA A 109 9.92 13.56 10.96
CA ALA A 109 9.07 13.53 12.15
C ALA A 109 8.96 12.10 12.71
N PHE A 110 8.79 11.10 11.84
CA PHE A 110 8.78 9.69 12.23
C PHE A 110 10.10 9.26 12.90
N CYS A 111 11.26 9.64 12.36
CA CYS A 111 12.56 9.30 12.93
C CYS A 111 12.79 9.88 14.34
N ARG A 112 12.09 10.96 14.72
CA ARG A 112 12.20 11.57 16.05
C ARG A 112 11.29 10.92 17.10
N LEU A 113 10.30 10.16 16.67
CA LEU A 113 9.36 9.46 17.56
C LEU A 113 9.85 8.07 17.97
N LYS A 114 10.97 7.62 17.38
CA LYS A 114 11.62 6.34 17.66
C LYS A 114 12.80 6.50 18.62
#